data_AF-A0A396MU78-F1
#
_entry.id   AF-A0A396MU78-F1
#
_cell.length_a   1.000
_cell.length_b   1.000
_cell.length_c   1.000
_cell.angle_alpha   90.00
_cell.angle_beta   90.00
_cell.angle_gamma   90.00
#
_symmetry.space_group_name_H-M   'P 1'
#
loop_
_entity.id
_entity.type
_entity.pdbx_description
1 polymer ?
#
loop_
_entity_poly.entity_id
_entity_poly.type
_entity_poly.pdbx_seq_one_letter_code
_entity_poly.pdbx_strand_id
1 'polypeptide(L)'
;MAAIEKENLRLGKTRSCGCLRQEQRKVNMRKSIHFAENTCLERIASRKEAVNNTSGHRGVYRRENGKWRASIGFQGKVYNLGTFVDYEDAVKARLEAEKKYYDTFLEQYQNRTK
;
A
#
# COMPACT_ATOMS: atom_id res chain seq x y z
N MET A 1 -20.20 -3.25 15.61
CA MET A 1 -21.43 -3.20 14.78
C MET A 1 -22.01 -1.80 14.92
N ALA A 2 -22.04 -0.99 13.87
CA ALA A 2 -22.69 0.33 13.93
C ALA A 2 -24.19 0.11 13.74
N ALA A 3 -24.93 0.01 14.84
CA ALA A 3 -26.37 -0.15 14.81
C ALA A 3 -27.00 1.20 14.44
N ILE A 4 -27.57 1.30 13.24
CA ILE A 4 -28.42 2.44 12.86
C ILE A 4 -29.80 2.18 13.45
N GLU A 5 -30.29 3.10 14.28
CA GLU A 5 -31.63 3.03 14.87
C GLU A 5 -32.74 2.99 13.80
N LYS A 6 -33.69 2.08 13.99
CA LYS A 6 -34.84 1.83 13.09
C LYS A 6 -35.64 3.10 12.76
N GLU A 7 -35.67 4.06 13.67
CA GLU A 7 -36.43 5.31 13.53
C GLU A 7 -35.85 6.22 12.44
N ASN A 8 -34.52 6.24 12.26
CA ASN A 8 -33.85 7.04 11.23
C ASN A 8 -34.11 6.55 9.80
N LEU A 9 -34.41 5.25 9.64
CA LEU A 9 -34.85 4.67 8.35
C LEU A 9 -36.30 5.03 8.04
N ARG A 10 -37.18 5.06 9.04
CA ARG A 10 -38.61 5.38 8.89
C ARG A 10 -38.85 6.87 8.66
N LEU A 11 -38.08 7.73 9.30
CA LEU A 11 -38.15 9.20 9.15
C LEU A 11 -37.43 9.72 7.88
N GLY A 12 -36.91 8.83 7.03
CA GLY A 12 -36.24 9.19 5.76
C GLY A 12 -34.87 9.87 5.92
N LYS A 13 -34.39 10.07 7.15
CA LYS A 13 -33.10 10.71 7.45
C LYS A 13 -31.91 9.84 7.05
N THR A 14 -32.07 8.52 6.95
CA THR A 14 -31.01 7.59 6.53
C THR A 14 -31.58 6.56 5.54
N ARG A 15 -31.01 6.49 4.33
CA ARG A 15 -31.53 5.66 3.23
C ARG A 15 -31.18 4.17 3.28
N SER A 16 -30.22 3.76 4.12
CA SER A 16 -29.85 2.34 4.26
C SER A 16 -29.20 2.07 5.63
N CYS A 17 -29.30 0.83 6.11
CA CYS A 17 -28.65 0.36 7.35
C CYS A 17 -27.11 0.26 7.25
N GLY A 18 -26.48 0.92 6.26
CA GLY A 18 -25.03 0.92 6.06
C GLY A 18 -24.50 -0.30 5.31
N CYS A 19 -25.27 -1.39 5.17
CA CYS A 19 -24.89 -2.60 4.44
C CYS A 19 -24.62 -2.34 2.96
N LEU A 20 -25.50 -1.59 2.29
CA LEU A 20 -25.32 -1.16 0.90
C LEU A 20 -24.02 -0.37 0.71
N ARG A 21 -23.70 0.56 1.63
CA ARG A 21 -22.43 1.32 1.60
C ARG A 21 -21.22 0.42 1.81
N GLN A 22 -21.31 -0.62 2.64
CA GLN A 22 -20.23 -1.60 2.80
C GLN A 22 -20.01 -2.43 1.54
N GLU A 23 -21.07 -2.92 0.91
CA GLU A 23 -20.98 -3.68 -0.33
C GLU A 23 -20.45 -2.83 -1.48
N GLN A 24 -20.97 -1.60 -1.65
CA GLN A 24 -20.45 -0.65 -2.64
C GLN A 24 -18.96 -0.37 -2.42
N ARG A 25 -18.51 -0.25 -1.17
CA ARG A 25 -17.09 -0.02 -0.86
C ARG A 25 -16.23 -1.24 -1.23
N LYS A 26 -16.71 -2.47 -1.00
CA LYS A 26 -16.02 -3.70 -1.44
C LYS A 26 -15.94 -3.79 -2.97
N VAL A 27 -17.03 -3.48 -3.67
CA VAL A 27 -17.08 -3.48 -5.14
C VAL A 27 -16.18 -2.39 -5.71
N ASN A 28 -16.22 -1.17 -5.16
CA ASN A 28 -15.38 -0.06 -5.61
C ASN A 28 -13.89 -0.32 -5.34
N MET A 29 -13.54 -0.93 -4.19
CA MET A 29 -12.15 -1.35 -3.94
C MET A 29 -11.69 -2.41 -4.95
N ARG A 30 -12.54 -3.37 -5.34
CA ARG A 30 -12.18 -4.35 -6.39
C ARG A 30 -12.03 -3.71 -7.77
N LYS A 31 -12.76 -2.63 -8.06
CA LYS A 31 -12.68 -1.90 -9.33
C LYS A 31 -11.49 -0.94 -9.41
N SER A 32 -11.07 -0.33 -8.28
CA SER A 32 -9.99 0.65 -8.28
C SER A 32 -8.61 0.03 -8.15
N ILE A 33 -8.47 -1.10 -7.44
CA ILE A 33 -7.16 -1.68 -7.16
C ILE A 33 -6.76 -2.61 -8.31
N HIS A 34 -6.01 -2.09 -9.28
CA HIS A 34 -5.36 -2.91 -10.30
C HIS A 34 -4.20 -3.70 -9.68
N PHE A 35 -4.47 -4.97 -9.37
CA PHE A 35 -3.45 -5.93 -9.02
C PHE A 35 -2.87 -6.53 -10.30
N ALA A 36 -1.64 -6.15 -10.64
CA ALA A 36 -0.84 -6.86 -11.63
C ALA A 36 0.11 -7.78 -10.86
N GLU A 37 0.02 -9.10 -11.11
CA GLU A 37 0.93 -10.11 -10.53
C GLU A 37 1.12 -9.98 -9.01
N ASN A 38 0.02 -10.01 -8.25
CA ASN A 38 0.02 -9.88 -6.78
C ASN A 38 0.59 -8.55 -6.26
N THR A 39 0.64 -7.52 -7.10
CA THR A 39 1.17 -6.21 -6.76
C THR A 39 0.18 -5.11 -7.12
N CYS A 40 -0.12 -4.23 -6.16
CA CYS A 40 -0.91 -3.03 -6.43
C CYS A 40 -0.07 -2.01 -7.22
N LEU A 41 -0.39 -1.80 -8.49
CA LEU A 41 0.29 -0.82 -9.34
C LEU A 41 0.21 0.59 -8.75
N GLU A 42 -0.96 1.01 -8.27
CA GLU A 42 -1.15 2.32 -7.64
C GLU A 42 -0.27 2.51 -6.40
N ARG A 43 -0.03 1.44 -5.62
CA ARG A 43 0.81 1.51 -4.41
C ARG A 43 2.29 1.67 -4.76
N ILE A 44 2.71 1.07 -5.87
CA ILE A 44 4.05 1.25 -6.41
C ILE A 44 4.20 2.67 -6.97
N ALA A 45 3.28 3.08 -7.84
CA ALA A 45 3.33 4.36 -8.54
C ALA A 45 3.18 5.55 -7.59
N SER A 46 2.29 5.46 -6.59
CA SER A 46 2.03 6.56 -5.68
C SER A 46 3.24 6.93 -4.84
N ARG A 47 4.19 6.00 -4.62
CA ARG A 47 5.36 6.14 -3.73
C ARG A 47 5.08 6.75 -2.34
N LYS A 48 3.80 6.78 -1.93
CA LYS A 48 3.37 7.44 -0.71
C LYS A 48 3.82 6.67 0.50
N GLU A 49 4.26 7.44 1.49
CA GLU A 49 4.55 6.94 2.81
C GLU A 49 3.25 6.72 3.58
N ALA A 50 3.25 5.70 4.43
CA ALA A 50 2.09 5.46 5.27
C ALA A 50 2.03 6.50 6.39
N VAL A 51 0.84 7.00 6.73
CA VAL A 51 0.67 8.05 7.76
C VAL A 51 1.10 7.56 9.14
N ASN A 52 1.05 6.25 9.39
CA ASN A 52 1.52 5.61 10.61
C ASN A 52 3.02 5.25 10.58
N ASN A 53 3.80 5.85 9.68
CA ASN A 53 5.21 5.59 9.55
C ASN A 53 6.00 6.27 10.68
N THR A 54 6.63 5.47 11.53
CA THR A 54 7.46 5.94 12.65
C THR A 54 8.90 6.25 12.25
N SER A 55 9.38 5.68 11.14
CA SER A 55 10.79 5.81 10.71
C SER A 55 11.00 6.89 9.65
N GLY A 56 9.94 7.40 9.04
CA GLY A 56 10.03 8.43 8.01
C GLY A 56 10.37 7.92 6.62
N HIS A 57 10.52 6.59 6.42
CA HIS A 57 10.55 6.01 5.06
C HIS A 57 9.90 4.62 5.00
N ARG A 58 9.03 4.40 4.00
CA ARG A 58 8.37 3.11 3.77
C ARG A 58 9.41 1.99 3.60
N GLY A 59 9.23 0.89 4.32
CA GLY A 59 10.06 -0.31 4.20
C GLY A 59 11.45 -0.19 4.83
N VAL A 60 11.73 0.93 5.51
CA VAL A 60 12.94 1.15 6.31
C VAL A 60 12.54 1.21 7.78
N TYR A 61 13.17 0.42 8.64
CA TYR A 61 12.87 0.41 10.08
C TYR A 61 14.10 0.13 10.92
N ARG A 62 14.14 0.72 12.12
CA ARG A 62 15.22 0.51 13.09
C ARG A 62 15.02 -0.80 13.84
N ARG A 63 16.08 -1.59 14.00
CA ARG A 63 16.13 -2.81 14.82
C ARG A 63 16.53 -2.47 16.26
N GLU A 64 16.31 -3.41 17.18
CA GLU A 64 16.80 -3.30 18.58
C GLU A 64 18.33 -3.13 18.63
N ASN A 65 19.04 -3.71 17.68
CA ASN A 65 20.50 -3.64 17.55
C ASN A 65 21.01 -2.24 17.09
N GLY A 66 20.14 -1.22 17.04
CA GLY A 66 20.45 0.13 16.56
C GLY A 66 20.59 0.28 15.04
N LYS A 67 20.67 -0.83 14.29
CA LYS A 67 20.83 -0.85 12.83
C LYS A 67 19.51 -0.61 12.10
N TRP A 68 19.59 -0.01 10.92
CA TRP A 68 18.47 0.22 10.02
C TRP A 68 18.34 -0.92 9.02
N ARG A 69 17.14 -1.49 8.90
CA ARG A 69 16.85 -2.54 7.90
C ARG A 69 16.00 -1.96 6.78
N ALA A 70 16.42 -2.20 5.54
CA ALA A 70 15.66 -1.88 4.35
C ALA A 70 15.09 -3.15 3.71
N SER A 71 13.82 -3.12 3.33
CA SER A 71 13.13 -4.25 2.70
C SER A 71 12.13 -3.79 1.65
N ILE A 72 11.89 -4.61 0.62
CA ILE A 72 10.93 -4.34 -0.46
C ILE A 72 9.96 -5.49 -0.67
N GLY A 73 8.66 -5.18 -0.56
CA GLY A 73 7.59 -6.07 -0.98
C GLY A 73 7.28 -5.84 -2.46
N PHE A 74 7.47 -6.86 -3.29
CA PHE A 74 7.17 -6.84 -4.71
C PHE A 74 6.66 -8.21 -5.18
N GLN A 75 5.59 -8.26 -5.99
CA GLN A 75 4.96 -9.51 -6.47
C GLN A 75 4.60 -10.51 -5.37
N GLY A 76 4.11 -10.01 -4.22
CA GLY A 76 3.78 -10.85 -3.07
C GLY A 76 4.99 -11.45 -2.35
N LYS A 77 6.23 -11.12 -2.75
CA LYS A 77 7.47 -11.54 -2.11
C LYS A 77 8.14 -10.37 -1.40
N VAL A 78 8.73 -10.63 -0.24
CA VAL A 78 9.51 -9.62 0.50
C VAL A 78 10.99 -9.88 0.27
N TYR A 79 11.66 -8.96 -0.41
CA TYR A 79 13.09 -8.96 -0.60
C TYR A 79 13.76 -8.11 0.47
N ASN A 80 14.77 -8.68 1.12
CA ASN A 80 15.56 -7.97 2.11
C ASN A 80 16.73 -7.26 1.41
N LEU A 81 16.79 -5.94 1.50
CA LEU A 81 17.80 -5.13 0.79
C LEU A 81 19.10 -5.05 1.57
N GLY A 82 19.02 -5.19 2.90
CA GLY A 82 20.18 -5.19 3.76
C GLY A 82 19.90 -4.54 5.11
N THR A 83 20.94 -4.52 5.94
CA THR A 83 20.97 -3.77 7.19
C THR A 83 22.14 -2.81 7.16
N PHE A 84 21.87 -1.55 7.46
CA PHE A 84 22.78 -0.43 7.42
C PHE A 84 22.93 0.17 8.82
N VAL A 85 24.04 0.85 9.06
CA VAL A 85 24.27 1.57 10.32
C VAL A 85 23.55 2.92 10.28
N ASP A 86 23.59 3.58 9.13
CA ASP A 86 22.98 4.88 8.90
C ASP A 86 21.59 4.77 8.26
N TYR A 87 20.72 5.73 8.61
CA TYR A 87 19.37 5.82 8.08
C TYR A 87 19.39 6.12 6.57
N GLU A 88 20.25 7.04 6.16
CA GLU A 88 20.35 7.50 4.77
C GLU A 88 20.75 6.38 3.83
N ASP A 89 21.68 5.51 4.24
CA ASP A 89 22.07 4.34 3.46
C ASP A 89 20.92 3.35 3.29
N ALA A 90 20.11 3.14 4.34
CA ALA A 90 18.94 2.29 4.25
C ALA A 90 17.87 2.86 3.30
N VAL A 91 17.68 4.17 3.30
CA VAL A 91 16.80 4.88 2.36
C VAL A 91 17.35 4.81 0.94
N LYS A 92 18.65 4.98 0.74
CA LYS A 92 19.29 4.88 -0.57
C LYS A 92 19.13 3.48 -1.16
N ALA A 93 19.44 2.44 -0.40
CA ALA A 93 19.25 1.05 -0.83
C ALA A 93 17.78 0.77 -1.18
N ARG A 94 16.85 1.36 -0.42
CA ARG A 94 15.42 1.29 -0.69
C ARG A 94 15.05 1.95 -2.02
N LEU A 95 15.53 3.16 -2.29
CA LEU A 95 15.30 3.89 -3.55
C LEU A 95 15.89 3.16 -4.76
N GLU A 96 17.09 2.62 -4.63
CA GLU A 96 17.74 1.82 -5.69
C GLU A 96 16.93 0.56 -6.01
N ALA A 97 16.40 -0.11 -4.98
CA ALA A 97 15.51 -1.24 -5.18
C ALA A 97 14.19 -0.82 -5.83
N GLU A 98 13.59 0.30 -5.44
CA GLU A 98 12.39 0.82 -6.10
C GLU A 98 12.67 1.07 -7.59
N LYS A 99 13.78 1.71 -7.94
CA LYS A 99 14.16 1.90 -9.35
C LYS A 99 14.37 0.57 -10.08
N LYS A 100 15.04 -0.40 -9.45
CA LYS A 100 15.34 -1.68 -10.10
C LYS A 100 14.10 -2.55 -10.30
N TYR A 101 13.20 -2.63 -9.32
CA TYR A 101 12.04 -3.52 -9.37
C TYR A 101 10.78 -2.82 -9.91
N TYR A 102 10.53 -1.58 -9.51
CA TYR A 102 9.31 -0.88 -9.87
C TYR A 102 9.40 -0.29 -11.28
N ASP A 103 10.46 0.43 -11.64
CA ASP A 103 10.56 1.00 -12.99
C ASP A 103 10.57 -0.10 -14.06
N THR A 104 11.36 -1.17 -13.86
CA THR A 104 11.38 -2.31 -14.79
C THR A 104 10.00 -2.96 -14.94
N PHE A 105 9.25 -3.10 -13.85
CA PHE A 105 7.89 -3.64 -13.89
C PHE A 105 6.90 -2.70 -14.58
N LEU A 106 7.00 -1.40 -14.32
CA LEU A 106 6.15 -0.39 -14.95
C LEU A 106 6.39 -0.33 -16.47
N GLU A 107 7.64 -0.39 -16.91
CA GLU A 107 8.00 -0.45 -18.33
C GLU A 107 7.44 -1.72 -19.01
N GLN A 108 7.63 -2.88 -18.37
CA GLN A 108 7.08 -4.15 -18.88
C GLN A 108 5.55 -4.12 -18.96
N TYR A 109 4.89 -3.55 -17.95
CA TYR A 109 3.44 -3.42 -17.93
C TYR A 109 2.94 -2.47 -19.02
N GLN A 110 3.56 -1.30 -19.19
CA GLN A 110 3.23 -0.35 -20.26
C GLN A 110 3.38 -0.96 -21.65
N ASN A 111 4.47 -1.70 -21.89
CA ASN A 111 4.68 -2.37 -23.18
C ASN A 111 3.65 -3.48 -23.45
N ARG A 112 3.14 -4.15 -22.41
CA ARG A 112 2.12 -5.20 -22.54
C ARG A 112 0.69 -4.66 -22.72
N THR A 113 0.43 -3.40 -22.37
CA THR A 113 -0.89 -2.76 -22.53
C THR A 113 -1.03 -1.96 -23.83
N LYS A 114 0.05 -1.82 -24.62
CA LYS A 114 0.00 -1.35 -26.00
C LYS A 114 -0.44 -2.47 -26.94
#